data_AF-A0AAD8E330-F1
#
_entry.id   AF-A0AAD8E330-F1
#
_cell.length_a   1.000
_cell.length_b   1.000
_cell.length_c   1.000
_cell.angle_alpha   90.00
_cell.angle_beta   90.00
_cell.angle_gamma   90.00
#
_symmetry.space_group_name_H-M   'P 1'
#
loop_
_entity.id
_entity.type
_entity.pdbx_description
1 polymer ?
#
loop_
_entity_poly.entity_id
_entity_poly.type
_entity_poly.pdbx_seq_one_letter_code
_entity_poly.pdbx_strand_id
1 'polypeptide(L)'
;MMNSASKVGEIFTAAGAAFNKLGELTMQLHPTADSPAGKWTDEEIEMLRQAVKKFGEDLSKISEHIKGRTVSQIRTTLKKKAFEDAGLPVRQIAPVQTAQPQQQQQSMM
;
A
#
# COMPACT_ATOMS: atom_id res chain seq x y z
N MET A 1 21.84 -2.97 -4.57
CA MET A 1 20.60 -2.80 -3.77
C MET A 1 19.63 -1.95 -4.59
N MET A 2 18.52 -2.51 -5.06
CA MET A 2 17.55 -1.73 -5.87
C MET A 2 16.75 -0.77 -4.97
N ASN A 3 16.67 0.50 -5.41
CA ASN A 3 15.87 1.52 -4.76
C ASN A 3 14.37 1.17 -4.89
N SER A 4 13.56 1.55 -3.89
CA SER A 4 12.12 1.31 -3.87
C SER A 4 11.40 1.79 -5.13
N ALA A 5 11.84 2.91 -5.73
CA ALA A 5 11.28 3.41 -6.99
C ALA A 5 11.50 2.42 -8.16
N SER A 6 12.69 1.82 -8.25
CA SER A 6 13.01 0.82 -9.28
C SER A 6 12.14 -0.43 -9.13
N LYS A 7 11.91 -0.90 -7.89
CA LYS A 7 11.05 -2.07 -7.62
C LYS A 7 9.59 -1.81 -8.03
N VAL A 8 9.07 -0.62 -7.75
CA VAL A 8 7.71 -0.23 -8.17
C VAL A 8 7.63 -0.13 -9.70
N GLY A 9 8.67 0.42 -10.35
CA GLY A 9 8.75 0.48 -11.80
C GLY A 9 8.66 -0.90 -12.46
N GLU A 10 9.38 -1.91 -11.93
CA GLU A 10 9.33 -3.28 -12.46
C GLU A 10 7.95 -3.92 -12.38
N ILE A 11 7.21 -3.68 -11.29
CA ILE A 11 5.84 -4.18 -11.12
C ILE A 11 4.92 -3.61 -12.21
N PHE A 12 5.00 -2.30 -12.46
CA PHE A 12 4.18 -1.66 -13.49
C PHE A 12 4.59 -2.07 -14.90
N THR A 13 5.89 -2.27 -15.16
CA THR A 13 6.37 -2.80 -16.43
C THR A 13 5.81 -4.20 -16.69
N ALA A 14 5.82 -5.09 -15.69
CA ALA A 14 5.26 -6.43 -15.81
C ALA A 14 3.73 -6.40 -16.05
N ALA A 15 3.00 -5.57 -15.31
CA ALA A 15 1.56 -5.39 -15.51
C ALA A 15 1.24 -4.85 -16.91
N GLY A 16 1.98 -3.84 -17.38
CA GLY A 16 1.84 -3.28 -18.72
C GLY A 16 2.12 -4.31 -19.82
N ALA A 17 3.15 -5.14 -19.65
CA ALA A 17 3.46 -6.22 -20.60
C ALA A 17 2.32 -7.26 -20.68
N ALA A 18 1.73 -7.63 -19.54
CA ALA A 18 0.60 -8.55 -19.49
C ALA A 18 -0.64 -7.96 -20.20
N PHE A 19 -0.99 -6.70 -19.92
CA PHE A 19 -2.11 -6.04 -20.60
C PHE A 19 -1.86 -5.84 -22.10
N ASN A 20 -0.63 -5.52 -22.50
CA ASN A 20 -0.27 -5.38 -23.91
C ASN A 20 -0.41 -6.71 -24.65
N LYS A 21 0.05 -7.82 -24.05
CA LYS A 21 -0.10 -9.15 -24.65
C LYS A 21 -1.55 -9.56 -24.77
N LEU A 22 -2.36 -9.26 -23.76
CA LEU A 22 -3.80 -9.51 -23.80
C LEU A 22 -4.48 -8.70 -24.91
N GLY A 23 -4.15 -7.41 -25.05
CA GLY A 23 -4.65 -6.56 -26.13
C GLY A 23 -4.27 -7.08 -27.52
N GLU A 24 -3.03 -7.52 -27.71
CA GLU A 24 -2.56 -8.12 -28.96
C GLU A 24 -3.37 -9.38 -29.34
N LEU A 25 -3.56 -10.30 -28.39
CA LEU A 25 -4.35 -11.52 -28.60
C LEU A 25 -5.82 -11.21 -28.86
N THR A 26 -6.36 -10.20 -28.17
CA THR A 26 -7.73 -9.68 -28.39
C THR A 26 -7.91 -9.22 -29.83
N MET A 27 -6.92 -8.51 -30.39
CA MET A 27 -6.97 -7.98 -31.75
C MET A 27 -6.81 -9.07 -32.83
N GLN A 28 -6.23 -10.22 -32.50
CA GLN A 28 -6.08 -11.35 -33.44
C GLN A 28 -7.34 -12.21 -33.54
N LEU A 29 -8.33 -12.00 -32.67
CA LEU A 29 -9.67 -12.58 -32.77
C LEU A 29 -10.46 -11.87 -33.89
N HIS A 30 -10.02 -12.05 -35.12
CA HIS A 30 -10.79 -11.72 -36.31
C HIS A 30 -11.73 -12.90 -36.62
N PRO A 31 -13.01 -12.64 -36.93
CA PRO A 31 -13.88 -13.68 -37.44
C PRO A 31 -13.42 -14.07 -38.85
N THR A 32 -12.60 -15.11 -38.98
CA THR A 32 -12.49 -15.83 -40.24
C THR A 32 -13.80 -16.54 -40.48
N ALA A 33 -14.40 -16.38 -41.67
CA ALA A 33 -15.75 -16.83 -42.02
C ALA A 33 -16.03 -18.33 -41.75
N ASP A 34 -15.01 -19.13 -41.48
CA ASP A 34 -15.05 -20.59 -41.31
C ASP A 34 -14.70 -21.11 -39.90
N SER A 35 -14.56 -20.25 -38.88
CA SER A 35 -14.24 -20.75 -37.52
C SER A 35 -14.92 -19.95 -36.39
N PRO A 36 -15.77 -20.60 -35.56
CA PRO A 36 -16.37 -19.97 -34.38
C PRO A 36 -15.36 -19.65 -33.26
N ALA A 37 -14.10 -20.09 -33.40
CA ALA A 37 -13.01 -19.86 -32.45
C ALA A 37 -12.43 -18.43 -32.46
N GLY A 38 -12.92 -17.55 -33.35
CA GLY A 38 -12.40 -16.18 -33.53
C GLY A 38 -13.23 -15.07 -32.88
N LYS A 39 -14.30 -15.39 -32.15
CA LYS A 39 -15.17 -14.40 -31.50
C LYS A 39 -15.01 -14.54 -29.99
N TRP A 40 -14.67 -13.43 -29.33
CA TRP A 40 -14.78 -13.32 -27.87
C TRP A 40 -16.12 -13.91 -27.42
N THR A 41 -16.04 -14.95 -26.60
CA THR A 41 -17.21 -15.55 -25.98
C THR A 41 -17.70 -14.68 -24.83
N ASP A 42 -18.99 -14.75 -24.51
CA ASP A 42 -19.54 -14.04 -23.34
C ASP A 42 -18.80 -14.43 -22.04
N GLU A 43 -18.33 -15.68 -21.94
CA GLU A 43 -17.50 -16.15 -20.83
C GLU A 43 -16.16 -15.40 -20.77
N GLU A 44 -15.41 -15.32 -21.88
CA GLU A 44 -14.14 -14.60 -21.93
C GLU A 44 -14.30 -13.10 -21.63
N ILE A 45 -15.37 -12.48 -22.16
CA ILE A 45 -15.70 -11.07 -21.90
C ILE A 45 -15.96 -10.87 -20.40
N GLU A 46 -16.73 -11.75 -19.78
CA GLU A 46 -17.06 -11.64 -18.36
C GLU A 46 -15.82 -11.91 -17.48
N MET A 47 -14.97 -12.88 -17.85
CA MET A 47 -13.68 -13.10 -17.18
C MET A 47 -12.79 -11.85 -17.23
N LEU A 48 -12.65 -11.23 -18.41
CA LEU A 48 -11.89 -10.00 -18.59
C LEU A 48 -12.46 -8.87 -17.73
N ARG A 49 -13.78 -8.69 -17.77
CA ARG A 49 -14.48 -7.66 -17.00
C ARG A 49 -14.25 -7.83 -15.49
N GLN A 50 -14.36 -9.05 -14.98
CA GLN A 50 -14.12 -9.35 -13.56
C GLN A 50 -12.66 -9.10 -13.17
N ALA A 51 -11.71 -9.54 -14.00
CA ALA A 51 -10.28 -9.34 -13.75
C ALA A 51 -9.92 -7.85 -13.69
N VAL A 52 -10.40 -7.05 -14.66
CA VAL A 52 -10.15 -5.59 -14.71
C VAL A 52 -10.82 -4.88 -13.53
N LYS A 53 -12.07 -5.23 -13.20
CA LYS A 53 -12.77 -4.67 -12.04
C LYS A 53 -11.99 -4.90 -10.75
N LYS A 54 -11.60 -6.15 -10.49
CA LYS A 54 -10.85 -6.52 -9.28
C LYS A 54 -9.50 -5.82 -9.22
N PHE A 55 -8.79 -5.75 -10.34
CA PHE A 55 -7.52 -5.02 -10.42
C PHE A 55 -7.69 -3.54 -10.04
N GLY A 56 -8.73 -2.88 -10.55
CA GLY A 56 -9.05 -1.49 -10.19
C GLY A 56 -9.37 -1.31 -8.69
N GLU A 57 -10.17 -2.21 -8.12
CA GLU A 57 -10.49 -2.20 -6.68
C GLU A 57 -9.23 -2.37 -5.81
N ASP A 58 -8.34 -3.27 -6.18
CA ASP A 58 -7.10 -3.51 -5.45
C ASP A 58 -6.12 -2.33 -5.57
N LEU A 59 -6.01 -1.71 -6.75
CA LEU A 59 -5.26 -0.46 -6.93
C LEU A 59 -5.84 0.69 -6.10
N SER A 60 -7.16 0.78 -5.97
CA SER A 60 -7.81 1.77 -5.11
C SER A 60 -7.43 1.58 -3.65
N LYS A 61 -7.49 0.34 -3.12
CA LYS A 61 -7.08 0.04 -1.73
C LYS A 61 -5.62 0.42 -1.48
N ILE A 62 -4.74 0.12 -2.43
CA ILE A 62 -3.32 0.49 -2.33
C ILE A 62 -3.17 2.02 -2.31
N SER A 63 -3.90 2.74 -3.17
CA SER A 63 -3.92 4.20 -3.21
C SER A 63 -4.40 4.82 -1.90
N GLU A 64 -5.47 4.29 -1.31
CA GLU A 64 -5.97 4.72 0.00
C GLU A 64 -4.95 4.48 1.10
N HIS A 65 -4.29 3.32 1.09
CA HIS A 65 -3.23 3.01 2.06
C HIS A 65 -2.02 3.94 1.92
N ILE A 66 -1.63 4.32 0.70
CA ILE A 66 -0.58 5.30 0.46
C ILE A 66 -1.00 6.68 0.99
N LYS A 67 -2.20 7.17 0.64
CA LYS A 67 -2.72 8.45 1.14
C LYS A 67 -2.78 8.49 2.67
N GLY A 68 -3.25 7.43 3.31
CA GLY A 68 -3.29 7.30 4.77
C GLY A 68 -1.90 7.39 5.40
N ARG A 69 -0.90 6.72 4.80
CA ARG A 69 0.51 6.83 5.23
C ARG A 69 1.05 8.24 5.07
N THR A 70 0.81 8.90 3.93
CA THR A 70 1.25 10.29 3.70
C THR A 70 0.63 11.27 4.68
N VAL A 71 -0.67 11.17 4.98
CA VAL A 71 -1.35 12.01 5.96
C VAL A 71 -0.76 11.80 7.37
N SER A 72 -0.51 10.55 7.76
CA SER A 72 0.13 10.22 9.05
C SER A 72 1.56 10.77 9.14
N GLN A 73 2.32 10.68 8.06
CA GLN A 73 3.67 11.24 7.95
C GLN A 73 3.66 12.76 8.05
N ILE A 74 2.76 13.45 7.34
CA ILE A 74 2.60 14.92 7.43
C ILE A 74 2.24 15.33 8.85
N ARG A 75 1.28 14.65 9.51
CA ARG A 75 0.91 14.94 10.91
C ARG A 75 2.06 14.71 11.88
N THR A 76 2.82 13.63 11.71
CA THR A 76 4.00 13.33 12.52
C THR A 76 5.07 14.40 12.37
N THR A 77 5.36 14.79 11.12
CA THR A 77 6.33 15.85 10.81
C THR A 77 5.87 17.21 11.33
N LEU A 78 4.60 17.56 11.15
CA LEU A 78 4.04 18.83 11.63
C LEU A 78 4.07 18.91 13.16
N LYS A 79 3.70 17.82 13.86
CA LYS A 79 3.83 17.74 15.31
C LYS A 79 5.28 17.92 15.74
N LYS A 80 6.21 17.14 15.17
CA LYS A 80 7.63 17.22 15.51
C LYS A 80 8.20 18.63 15.29
N LYS A 81 7.86 19.26 14.16
CA LYS A 81 8.26 20.63 13.84
C LYS A 81 7.66 21.64 14.82
N ALA A 82 6.40 21.49 15.21
CA ALA A 82 5.77 22.36 16.20
C ALA A 82 6.40 22.25 17.60
N PHE A 83 6.84 21.05 18.02
CA PHE A 83 7.56 20.88 19.29
C PHE A 83 8.96 21.48 19.26
N GLU A 84 9.68 21.30 18.15
CA GLU A 84 11.03 21.83 17.94
C GLU A 84 11.01 23.38 17.86
N ASP A 85 10.03 23.95 17.14
CA ASP A 85 9.82 25.40 17.00
C ASP A 85 9.38 26.07 18.30
N ALA A 86 8.60 25.36 19.13
CA ALA A 86 8.23 25.82 20.48
C ALA A 86 9.38 25.73 21.49
N GLY A 87 10.57 25.24 21.11
CA GLY A 87 11.71 25.06 22.01
C GLY A 87 11.45 24.05 23.14
N LEU A 88 10.41 23.22 23.00
CA LEU A 88 10.02 22.25 24.02
C LEU A 88 10.74 20.92 23.77
N PRO A 89 11.44 20.34 24.77
CA PRO A 89 12.04 19.03 24.61
C PRO A 89 10.92 18.00 24.40
N VAL A 90 10.96 17.25 23.30
CA VAL A 90 10.10 16.08 23.07
C VAL A 90 10.41 15.07 24.18
N ARG A 91 9.66 15.15 25.28
CA ARG A 91 9.79 14.22 26.40
C ARG A 91 9.32 12.88 25.90
N GLN A 92 10.27 11.99 25.61
CA GLN A 92 9.97 10.58 25.40
C GLN A 92 9.16 10.12 26.61
N ILE A 93 7.91 9.72 26.38
CA ILE A 93 7.10 9.01 27.36
C ILE A 93 7.78 7.65 27.57
N ALA A 94 8.82 7.64 28.41
CA ALA A 94 9.29 6.43 29.05
C ALA A 94 8.16 5.95 29.98
N PRO A 95 7.82 4.65 29.98
CA PRO A 95 6.84 4.13 30.91
C PRO A 95 7.36 4.40 32.34
N VAL A 96 6.60 5.20 33.10
CA VAL A 96 6.88 5.46 34.52
C VAL A 96 6.75 4.13 35.25
N GLN A 97 7.88 3.51 35.55
CA GLN A 97 7.95 2.47 36.57
C GLN A 97 7.74 3.16 37.91
N THR A 98 6.58 2.92 38.50
CA THR A 98 6.23 3.33 39.85
C THR A 98 7.24 2.76 40.84
N ALA A 99 8.12 3.61 41.38
CA ALA A 99 8.99 3.26 42.48
C ALA A 99 8.16 3.05 43.76
N GLN A 100 8.24 1.85 44.34
CA GLN A 100 7.70 1.53 45.65
C GLN A 100 8.62 2.11 46.75
N PRO A 101 8.10 2.82 47.76
CA PRO A 101 8.91 3.25 48.90
C PRO A 101 9.16 2.08 49.86
N GLN A 102 10.45 1.85 50.09
CA GLN A 102 11.07 0.93 51.03
C GLN A 102 10.77 1.35 52.48
N GLN A 103 9.95 0.58 53.21
CA GLN A 103 9.80 0.74 54.65
C GLN A 103 10.91 -0.04 55.36
N GLN A 104 11.89 0.72 55.84
CA GLN A 104 12.91 0.27 56.78
C GLN A 104 12.59 0.97 58.11
N GLN A 105 12.09 0.23 59.10
CA GLN A 105 12.10 0.68 60.48
C GLN A 105 12.71 -0.42 61.35
N GLN A 106 13.99 -0.20 61.64
CA GLN A 106 14.79 -0.95 62.57
C GLN A 106 14.62 -0.33 63.97
N SER A 107 14.37 -1.20 64.93
CA SER A 107 14.72 -1.17 66.35
C SER A 107 15.33 0.11 66.93
N MET A 108 14.66 0.72 67.92
CA MET A 108 15.30 1.20 69.15
C MET A 108 14.29 1.26 70.32
N MET A 109 14.71 0.67 71.44
CA MET A 109 14.16 0.62 72.81
C MET A 109 12.87 -0.16 73.07
#